data_AF-A0A7C2EGG4-F1
#
_entry.id   AF-A0A7C2EGG4-F1
#
_cell.length_a   1.000
_cell.length_b   1.000
_cell.length_c   1.000
_cell.angle_alpha   90.00
_cell.angle_beta   90.00
_cell.angle_gamma   90.00
#
_symmetry.space_group_name_H-M   'P 1'
#
loop_
_entity.id
_entity.type
_entity.pdbx_description
1 polymer ?
#
loop_
_entity_poly.entity_id
_entity_poly.type
_entity_poly.pdbx_seq_one_letter_code
_entity_poly.pdbx_strand_id
1 'polypeptide(L)'
;MMKPIALSLAALLLFGCTKGPFGDADAAADSITAEAILNHIRVLASDEFEGRLPGTRGEDLTVDYLIKQFQEMGLEPGGPDGSWTQAVPL
;
A
#
# COMPACT_ATOMS: atom_id res chain seq x y z
N MET A 1 28.88 -42.32 -31.70
CA MET A 1 27.51 -41.82 -31.95
C MET A 1 26.72 -41.86 -30.64
N MET A 2 27.10 -41.09 -29.61
CA MET A 2 26.71 -39.69 -29.36
C MET A 2 25.20 -39.44 -29.49
N LYS A 3 24.48 -39.58 -28.37
CA LYS A 3 23.16 -38.99 -28.14
C LYS A 3 23.38 -37.64 -27.42
N PRO A 4 23.14 -36.48 -28.07
CA PRO A 4 23.43 -35.16 -27.51
C PRO A 4 22.31 -34.61 -26.61
N ILE A 5 21.42 -35.46 -26.10
CA ILE A 5 20.15 -35.04 -25.46
C ILE A 5 20.35 -34.61 -24.00
N ALA A 6 21.41 -35.07 -23.33
CA ALA A 6 21.66 -34.74 -21.92
C ALA A 6 22.24 -33.32 -21.69
N LEU A 7 22.70 -32.63 -22.74
CA LEU A 7 23.40 -31.35 -22.60
C LEU A 7 22.46 -30.13 -22.64
N SER A 8 21.22 -30.28 -23.12
CA SER A 8 20.28 -29.16 -23.27
C SER A 8 19.43 -28.86 -22.02
N LEU A 9 19.37 -29.77 -21.04
CA LEU A 9 18.55 -29.56 -19.83
C LEU A 9 19.27 -28.76 -18.73
N ALA A 10 20.61 -28.69 -18.78
CA ALA A 10 21.40 -27.92 -17.80
C ALA A 10 21.40 -26.40 -18.07
N ALA A 11 21.03 -25.97 -19.29
CA ALA A 11 21.07 -24.56 -19.68
C ALA A 11 19.85 -23.75 -19.21
N LEU A 12 18.77 -24.40 -18.77
CA LEU A 12 17.54 -23.72 -18.35
C LEU A 12 17.50 -23.36 -16.85
N LEU A 13 18.46 -23.85 -16.06
CA LEU A 13 18.51 -23.62 -14.61
C LEU A 13 19.43 -22.45 -14.19
N LEU A 14 20.02 -21.72 -15.14
CA LEU A 14 20.96 -20.62 -14.85
C LEU A 14 20.38 -19.20 -15.00
N PHE A 15 19.07 -19.05 -15.26
CA PHE A 15 18.39 -17.75 -15.35
C PHE A 15 17.58 -17.37 -14.08
N GLY A 16 18.04 -17.80 -12.91
CA GLY A 16 17.32 -17.68 -11.64
C GLY A 16 17.44 -16.34 -10.89
N CYS A 17 17.84 -15.24 -11.54
CA CYS A 17 17.80 -13.89 -10.95
C CYS A 17 16.88 -12.97 -11.76
N THR A 18 15.64 -13.39 -12.00
CA THR A 18 14.59 -12.45 -12.38
C THR A 18 14.02 -11.86 -11.10
N LYS A 19 14.13 -10.53 -10.92
CA LYS A 19 13.35 -9.76 -9.94
C LYS A 19 11.95 -10.38 -9.86
N GLY A 20 11.53 -10.79 -8.66
CA GLY A 20 10.25 -11.46 -8.45
C GLY A 20 9.07 -10.60 -8.91
N PRO A 21 7.82 -11.10 -8.86
CA PRO A 21 6.64 -10.34 -9.27
C PRO A 21 6.33 -9.11 -8.39
N PHE A 22 7.16 -8.85 -7.40
CA PHE A 22 7.05 -7.72 -6.49
C PHE A 22 7.83 -6.54 -7.06
N GLY A 23 7.25 -5.34 -6.99
CA GLY A 23 7.81 -4.13 -7.58
C GLY A 23 9.23 -3.79 -7.10
N ASP A 24 9.84 -2.82 -7.78
CA ASP A 24 11.19 -2.38 -7.45
C ASP A 24 11.21 -1.76 -6.05
N ALA A 25 11.85 -2.47 -5.11
CA ALA A 25 11.88 -2.08 -3.70
C ALA A 25 12.62 -0.76 -3.48
N ASP A 26 13.64 -0.47 -4.30
CA ASP A 26 14.36 0.80 -4.22
C ASP A 26 13.46 1.95 -4.66
N ALA A 27 12.70 1.78 -5.74
CA ALA A 27 11.72 2.78 -6.18
C ALA A 27 10.61 3.01 -5.14
N ALA A 28 10.16 1.95 -4.45
CA ALA A 28 9.21 2.09 -3.35
C ALA A 28 9.81 2.86 -2.16
N ALA A 29 11.05 2.57 -1.78
CA ALA A 29 11.76 3.30 -0.73
C ALA A 29 11.94 4.78 -1.08
N ASP A 30 12.31 5.09 -2.33
CA ASP A 30 12.50 6.46 -2.82
C ASP A 30 11.19 7.27 -2.85
N SER A 31 10.04 6.60 -2.99
CA SER A 31 8.72 7.26 -2.96
C SER A 31 8.32 7.77 -1.56
N ILE A 32 8.94 7.25 -0.49
CA ILE A 32 8.64 7.63 0.88
C ILE A 32 9.49 8.86 1.26
N THR A 33 8.91 10.04 1.11
CA THR A 33 9.61 11.31 1.39
C THR A 33 9.16 11.92 2.71
N ALA A 34 10.08 12.63 3.39
CA ALA A 34 9.76 13.37 4.62
C ALA A 34 8.68 14.44 4.38
N GLU A 35 8.67 15.05 3.19
CA GLU A 35 7.67 16.05 2.81
C GLU A 35 6.26 15.44 2.72
N ALA A 36 6.11 14.29 2.06
CA ALA A 36 4.83 13.60 1.95
C ALA A 36 4.27 13.25 3.34
N ILE A 37 5.10 12.68 4.22
CA ILE A 37 4.74 12.37 5.60
C ILE A 37 4.30 13.64 6.35
N LEU A 38 5.06 14.72 6.23
CA LEU A 38 4.77 15.98 6.91
C LEU A 38 3.46 16.62 6.43
N ASN A 39 3.10 16.46 5.15
CA ASN A 39 1.84 16.95 4.63
C ASN A 39 0.64 16.24 5.27
N HIS A 40 0.70 14.91 5.42
CA HIS A 40 -0.35 14.17 6.15
C HIS A 40 -0.44 14.60 7.62
N ILE A 41 0.71 14.77 8.28
CA ILE A 41 0.76 15.22 9.69
C ILE A 41 0.10 16.60 9.84
N ARG A 42 0.42 17.56 8.96
CA ARG A 42 -0.14 18.92 9.03
C ARG A 42 -1.67 18.92 8.91
N VAL A 43 -2.24 18.13 8.01
CA VAL A 43 -3.70 18.04 7.85
C VAL A 43 -4.33 17.40 9.08
N LEU A 44 -3.85 16.22 9.48
CA LEU A 44 -4.44 15.45 10.58
C LEU A 44 -4.25 16.08 11.96
N ALA A 45 -3.28 16.99 12.12
CA ALA A 45 -3.03 17.73 13.35
C ALA A 45 -3.52 19.19 13.29
N SER A 46 -4.25 19.57 12.24
CA SER A 46 -4.80 20.92 12.11
C SER A 46 -5.95 21.17 13.09
N ASP A 47 -6.18 22.44 13.41
CA ASP A 47 -7.31 22.85 14.26
C ASP A 47 -8.66 22.43 13.67
N GLU A 48 -8.78 22.34 12.34
CA GLU A 48 -10.00 21.91 11.65
C GLU A 48 -10.42 20.49 12.04
N PHE A 49 -9.44 19.61 12.30
CA PHE A 49 -9.69 18.23 12.69
C PHE A 49 -10.02 18.10 14.17
N GLU A 50 -9.75 19.09 15.02
CA GLU A 50 -10.15 19.13 16.44
C GLU A 50 -9.68 17.92 17.30
N GLY A 51 -8.86 17.02 16.77
CA GLY A 51 -8.50 15.74 17.38
C GLY A 51 -9.06 14.52 16.64
N ARG A 52 -8.95 13.34 17.24
CA ARG A 52 -9.33 12.05 16.60
C ARG A 52 -9.98 11.08 17.58
N LEU A 53 -10.69 11.63 18.57
CA LEU A 53 -11.36 10.81 19.57
C LEU A 53 -12.63 10.18 18.96
N PRO A 54 -12.97 8.92 19.29
CA PRO A 54 -14.21 8.31 18.82
C PRO A 54 -15.46 9.11 19.21
N GLY A 55 -16.45 9.13 18.33
CA GLY A 55 -17.71 9.86 18.47
C GLY A 55 -17.59 11.38 18.32
N THR A 56 -16.54 11.88 17.66
CA THR A 56 -16.31 13.33 17.48
C THR A 56 -16.26 13.73 16.00
N ARG A 57 -16.50 15.01 15.71
CA ARG A 57 -16.33 15.58 14.34
C ARG A 57 -14.94 15.29 13.76
N GLY A 58 -13.92 15.29 14.61
CA GLY A 58 -12.54 14.99 14.21
C GLY A 58 -12.32 13.56 13.75
N GLU A 59 -13.06 12.59 14.32
CA GLU A 59 -13.09 11.23 13.81
C GLU A 59 -13.68 11.18 12.41
N ASP A 60 -14.87 11.76 12.18
CA ASP A 60 -15.53 11.74 10.87
C ASP A 60 -14.59 12.30 9.77
N LEU A 61 -13.97 13.45 10.03
CA LEU A 61 -12.99 14.06 9.12
C LEU A 61 -11.76 13.18 8.89
N THR A 62 -11.27 12.51 9.94
CA THR A 62 -10.13 11.60 9.84
C THR A 62 -10.46 10.37 9.02
N VAL A 63 -11.64 9.77 9.21
CA VAL A 63 -12.11 8.62 8.45
C VAL A 63 -12.22 8.99 6.98
N ASP A 64 -12.90 10.10 6.65
CA ASP A 64 -13.04 10.59 5.28
C ASP A 64 -11.68 10.87 4.61
N TYR A 65 -10.75 11.47 5.36
CA TYR A 65 -9.39 11.72 4.90
C TYR A 65 -8.69 10.41 4.50
N LEU A 66 -8.71 9.40 5.36
CA LEU A 66 -8.05 8.11 5.11
C LEU A 66 -8.68 7.38 3.91
N ILE A 67 -10.01 7.38 3.81
CA ILE A 67 -10.74 6.80 2.67
C ILE A 67 -10.28 7.45 1.37
N LYS A 68 -10.23 8.79 1.33
CA LYS A 68 -9.78 9.53 0.16
C LYS A 68 -8.33 9.18 -0.21
N GLN A 69 -7.42 9.11 0.76
CA GLN A 69 -6.03 8.74 0.48
C GLN A 69 -5.90 7.32 -0.09
N PHE A 70 -6.68 6.36 0.40
CA PHE A 70 -6.69 5.00 -0.14
C PHE A 70 -7.26 4.93 -1.56
N GLN A 71 -8.31 5.69 -1.84
CA GLN A 71 -8.86 5.82 -3.20
C GLN A 71 -7.85 6.44 -4.17
N GLU A 72 -7.14 7.49 -3.74
CA GLU A 72 -6.08 8.13 -4.55
C GLU A 72 -4.91 7.17 -4.85
N MET A 73 -4.62 6.24 -3.94
CA MET A 73 -3.65 5.17 -4.16
C MET A 73 -4.17 4.04 -5.07
N GLY A 74 -5.45 4.07 -5.47
CA GLY A 74 -6.08 3.05 -6.31
C GLY A 74 -6.37 1.75 -5.57
N LEU A 75 -6.51 1.80 -4.24
CA LEU A 75 -6.90 0.64 -3.44
C LEU A 75 -8.39 0.32 -3.62
N GLU A 76 -8.76 -0.90 -3.27
CA GLU A 76 -10.16 -1.34 -3.18
C GLU A 76 -10.61 -1.37 -1.71
N PRO A 77 -11.90 -1.15 -1.43
CA PRO A 77 -12.44 -1.24 -0.09
C PRO A 77 -12.39 -2.68 0.45
N GLY A 78 -11.97 -2.84 1.71
CA GLY A 78 -11.85 -4.14 2.38
C GLY A 78 -12.89 -4.41 3.48
N GLY A 79 -13.85 -3.51 3.68
CA GLY A 79 -14.90 -3.63 4.69
C GLY A 79 -16.10 -4.47 4.24
N PRO A 80 -17.06 -4.73 5.15
CA PRO A 80 -18.28 -5.47 4.84
C PRO A 80 -19.01 -4.90 3.62
N ASP A 81 -19.50 -5.78 2.75
CA ASP A 81 -20.25 -5.40 1.55
C ASP A 81 -19.53 -4.43 0.60
N GLY A 82 -18.19 -4.39 0.65
CA GLY A 82 -17.38 -3.47 -0.14
C GLY A 82 -17.32 -2.05 0.43
N SER A 83 -17.59 -1.88 1.74
CA SER A 83 -17.42 -0.60 2.42
C SER A 83 -15.94 -0.29 2.71
N TRP A 84 -15.64 0.97 2.96
CA TRP A 84 -14.30 1.40 3.38
C TRP A 84 -14.07 1.29 4.90
N THR A 85 -15.13 1.08 5.67
CA THR A 85 -15.10 1.12 7.13
C THR A 85 -15.62 -0.18 7.74
N GLN A 86 -15.08 -0.53 8.90
CA GLN A 86 -15.55 -1.66 9.68
C GLN A 86 -16.40 -1.16 10.85
N ALA A 87 -17.61 -1.71 10.99
CA ALA A 87 -18.46 -1.40 12.13
C ALA A 87 -17.82 -1.93 13.43
N VAL A 88 -17.63 -1.03 14.41
CA VAL A 88 -17.14 -1.35 15.75
C VAL A 88 -18.28 -1.08 16.74
N PRO A 89 -18.71 -2.06 17.55
CA PRO A 89 -19.71 -1.83 18.59
C PRO A 89 -19.10 -0.99 19.73
N LEU A 90 -19.85 0.00 20.19
CA LEU A 90 -19.51 0.90 21.30
C LEU A 90 -20.28 0.54 22.58
#